data_AF-A0A822YAZ4-F1
#
_entry.id   AF-A0A822YAZ4-F1
#
_cell.length_a   1.000
_cell.length_b   1.000
_cell.length_c   1.000
_cell.angle_alpha   90.00
_cell.angle_beta   90.00
_cell.angle_gamma   90.00
#
_symmetry.space_group_name_H-M   'P 1'
#
loop_
_entity.id
_entity.type
_entity.pdbx_description
1 polymer ?
#
loop_
_entity_poly.entity_id
_entity_poly.type
_entity_poly.pdbx_seq_one_letter_code
_entity_poly.pdbx_strand_id
1 'polypeptide(L)'
;MDSPVTIEELRSFHSIDRELYSRLVIKLRRDISTSMQVIALWMWLEDVGYPNIIHKMLSLPDSLVKALADEALICLNCITSDSSPPPPTNNCIPCTLGLMKQDISLQFFHDNRLSAIRGITKKLNNVCLRTFADIVAANVG
;
A
#
# COMPACT_ATOMS: atom_id res chain seq x y z
N MET A 1 26.77 11.52 18.16
CA MET A 1 26.23 10.15 18.05
C MET A 1 24.74 10.30 17.98
N ASP A 2 24.12 9.94 16.86
CA ASP A 2 22.67 9.95 16.76
C ASP A 2 22.10 8.85 17.65
N SER A 3 21.13 9.19 18.50
CA SER A 3 20.39 8.21 19.30
C SER A 3 19.63 7.26 18.37
N PRO A 4 19.54 5.96 18.69
CA PRO A 4 18.76 5.02 17.88
C PRO A 4 17.28 5.45 17.88
N VAL A 5 16.68 5.51 16.69
CA VAL A 5 15.26 5.84 16.52
C VAL A 5 14.40 4.83 17.29
N THR A 6 13.56 5.35 18.19
CA THR A 6 12.64 4.55 19.00
C THR A 6 11.46 4.06 18.17
N ILE A 7 10.76 3.03 18.67
CA ILE A 7 9.54 2.55 18.00
C ILE A 7 8.43 3.61 17.99
N GLU A 8 8.31 4.43 19.03
CA GLU A 8 7.28 5.47 19.11
C GLU A 8 7.54 6.61 18.12
N GLU A 9 8.80 7.03 17.95
CA GLU A 9 9.16 7.99 16.90
C GLU A 9 8.86 7.45 15.51
N LEU A 10 9.18 6.16 15.26
CA LEU A 10 8.88 5.52 13.99
C LEU A 10 7.36 5.43 13.74
N ARG A 11 6.58 5.12 14.77
CA ARG A 11 5.11 5.10 14.70
C ARG A 11 4.53 6.48 14.44
N SER A 12 5.05 7.51 15.10
CA SER A 12 4.65 8.90 14.90
C SER A 12 4.94 9.35 13.47
N PHE A 13 6.11 9.01 12.93
CA PHE A 13 6.49 9.30 11.56
C PHE A 13 5.56 8.61 10.54
N HIS A 14 5.19 7.35 10.79
CA HIS A 14 4.26 6.57 9.96
C HIS A 14 2.78 6.70 10.38
N SER A 15 2.39 7.83 11.00
CA SER A 15 1.04 8.03 11.54
C SER A 15 -0.04 7.95 10.46
N ILE A 16 0.17 8.57 9.30
CA ILE A 16 -0.74 8.54 8.15
C ILE A 16 -0.92 7.09 7.63
N ASP A 17 0.18 6.35 7.53
CA ASP A 17 0.16 4.95 7.09
C ASP A 17 -0.60 4.06 8.08
N ARG A 18 -0.34 4.27 9.38
CA ARG A 18 -1.01 3.58 10.49
C ARG A 18 -2.50 3.87 10.52
N GLU A 19 -2.90 5.10 10.23
CA GLU A 19 -4.32 5.48 10.18
C GLU A 19 -5.03 4.75 9.03
N LEU A 20 -4.46 4.75 7.83
CA LEU A 20 -5.06 4.03 6.71
C LEU A 20 -5.10 2.52 6.97
N TYR A 21 -4.02 1.94 7.50
CA TYR A 21 -3.99 0.52 7.88
C TYR A 21 -5.06 0.18 8.92
N SER A 22 -5.20 0.99 9.96
CA SER A 22 -6.25 0.84 10.99
C SER A 22 -7.63 0.90 10.37
N ARG A 23 -7.86 1.83 9.44
CA ARG A 23 -9.13 1.94 8.70
C ARG A 23 -9.42 0.68 7.90
N LEU A 24 -8.44 0.13 7.18
CA LEU A 24 -8.61 -1.11 6.40
C LEU A 24 -8.98 -2.31 7.29
N VAL A 25 -8.26 -2.50 8.39
CA VAL A 25 -8.43 -3.69 9.25
C VAL A 25 -9.63 -3.55 10.20
N ILE A 26 -9.73 -2.44 10.92
CA ILE A 26 -10.71 -2.28 12.00
C ILE A 26 -12.07 -1.86 11.43
N LYS A 27 -12.09 -0.81 10.61
CA LYS A 27 -13.34 -0.23 10.11
C LYS A 27 -13.89 -1.02 8.93
N LEU A 28 -13.04 -1.35 7.96
CA LEU A 28 -13.45 -2.06 6.73
C LEU A 28 -13.36 -3.59 6.85
N ARG A 29 -12.86 -4.11 7.98
CA ARG A 29 -12.77 -5.54 8.28
C ARG A 29 -12.05 -6.36 7.20
N ARG A 30 -11.05 -5.74 6.55
CA ARG A 30 -10.18 -6.45 5.61
C ARG A 30 -9.17 -7.31 6.35
N ASP A 31 -8.71 -8.36 5.68
CA ASP A 31 -7.67 -9.23 6.20
C ASP A 31 -6.40 -8.44 6.57
N ILE A 32 -5.79 -8.83 7.68
CA ILE A 32 -4.63 -8.16 8.29
C ILE A 32 -3.42 -8.20 7.34
N SER A 33 -3.08 -9.40 6.85
CA SER A 33 -1.90 -9.60 5.99
C SER A 33 -2.05 -8.87 4.66
N THR A 34 -3.22 -9.03 4.05
CA THR A 34 -3.59 -8.39 2.79
C THR A 34 -3.57 -6.87 2.92
N SER A 35 -4.13 -6.30 3.99
CA SER A 35 -4.11 -4.85 4.23
C SER A 35 -2.68 -4.32 4.41
N MET A 36 -1.79 -5.11 5.01
CA MET A 36 -0.39 -4.71 5.19
C MET A 36 0.35 -4.66 3.86
N GLN A 37 0.09 -5.62 2.97
CA GLN A 37 0.64 -5.63 1.60
C GLN A 37 0.12 -4.44 0.77
N VAL A 38 -1.15 -4.08 0.91
CA VAL A 38 -1.73 -2.89 0.27
C VAL A 38 -0.98 -1.62 0.67
N ILE A 39 -0.75 -1.41 1.97
CA ILE A 39 0.00 -0.24 2.45
C ILE A 39 1.44 -0.26 1.94
N ALA A 40 2.11 -1.42 1.96
CA ALA A 40 3.48 -1.55 1.47
C ALA A 40 3.61 -1.28 -0.04
N LEU A 41 2.62 -1.70 -0.84
CA LEU A 41 2.53 -1.37 -2.26
C LEU A 41 2.46 0.15 -2.47
N TRP A 42 1.57 0.82 -1.73
CA TRP A 42 1.39 2.28 -1.82
C TRP A 42 2.62 3.07 -1.36
N MET A 43 3.29 2.63 -0.29
CA MET A 43 4.56 3.23 0.11
C MET A 43 5.66 3.08 -0.96
N TRP A 44 5.73 1.92 -1.62
CA TRP A 44 6.66 1.75 -2.74
C TRP A 44 6.29 2.66 -3.91
N LEU A 45 4.99 2.82 -4.19
CA LEU A 45 4.50 3.67 -5.26
C LEU A 45 4.89 5.15 -5.01
N GLU A 46 4.80 5.61 -3.76
CA GLU A 46 5.29 6.93 -3.34
C GLU A 46 6.80 7.08 -3.55
N ASP A 47 7.60 6.07 -3.18
CA ASP A 47 9.07 6.07 -3.39
C ASP A 47 9.46 6.20 -4.86
N VAL A 48 8.65 5.69 -5.79
CA VAL A 48 8.94 5.70 -7.25
C VAL A 48 8.28 6.86 -8.00
N GLY A 49 7.73 7.84 -7.29
CA GLY A 49 7.30 9.12 -7.88
C GLY A 49 5.79 9.31 -8.03
N TYR A 50 4.98 8.57 -7.28
CA TYR A 50 3.52 8.77 -7.21
C TYR A 50 3.14 9.22 -5.79
N PRO A 51 3.35 10.50 -5.47
CA PRO A 51 3.34 10.97 -4.09
C PRO A 51 1.94 10.99 -3.47
N ASN A 52 1.92 10.79 -2.14
CA ASN A 52 0.79 11.04 -1.25
C ASN A 52 -0.47 10.21 -1.54
N ILE A 53 -0.36 9.02 -2.14
CA ILE A 53 -1.52 8.16 -2.38
C ILE A 53 -2.19 7.77 -1.06
N ILE A 54 -1.40 7.45 -0.02
CA ILE A 54 -1.93 7.02 1.29
C ILE A 54 -2.67 8.19 1.94
N HIS A 55 -2.05 9.37 1.97
CA HIS A 55 -2.69 10.59 2.51
C HIS A 55 -3.98 10.94 1.75
N LYS A 56 -3.97 10.88 0.41
CA LYS A 56 -5.18 11.15 -0.40
C LYS A 56 -6.32 10.20 -0.02
N MET A 57 -6.03 8.91 0.22
CA MET A 57 -7.03 7.90 0.59
C MET A 57 -7.73 8.19 1.92
N LEU A 58 -7.09 8.86 2.88
CA LEU A 58 -7.71 9.18 4.18
C LEU A 58 -8.98 10.03 4.03
N SER A 59 -9.00 10.95 3.07
CA SER A 59 -10.15 11.83 2.80
C SER A 59 -11.29 11.18 1.99
N LEU A 60 -11.06 10.00 1.42
CA LEU A 60 -12.05 9.35 0.54
C LEU A 60 -13.14 8.64 1.35
N PRO A 61 -14.35 8.45 0.79
CA PRO A 61 -15.35 7.53 1.34
C PRO A 61 -14.83 6.09 1.45
N ASP A 62 -15.40 5.33 2.40
CA ASP A 62 -15.02 3.93 2.64
C ASP A 62 -15.17 3.04 1.40
N SER A 63 -16.16 3.32 0.54
CA SER A 63 -16.37 2.60 -0.72
C SER A 63 -15.19 2.77 -1.69
N LEU A 64 -14.65 3.98 -1.81
CA LEU A 64 -13.49 4.25 -2.67
C LEU A 64 -12.20 3.68 -2.06
N VAL A 65 -12.02 3.75 -0.74
CA VAL A 65 -10.88 3.11 -0.08
C VAL A 65 -10.90 1.59 -0.28
N LYS A 66 -12.10 0.98 -0.23
CA LYS A 66 -12.27 -0.44 -0.54
C LYS A 66 -11.88 -0.75 -1.98
N ALA A 67 -12.39 0.03 -2.94
CA ALA A 67 -12.07 -0.16 -4.37
C ALA A 67 -10.57 -0.02 -4.65
N LEU A 68 -9.91 0.99 -4.07
CA LEU A 68 -8.45 1.16 -4.19
C LEU A 68 -7.68 0.00 -3.57
N ALA A 69 -8.12 -0.50 -2.42
CA ALA A 69 -7.51 -1.69 -1.82
C ALA A 69 -7.74 -2.96 -2.65
N ASP A 70 -8.85 -3.07 -3.38
CA ASP A 70 -9.08 -4.17 -4.34
C ASP A 70 -8.16 -4.03 -5.57
N GLU A 71 -8.00 -2.82 -6.11
CA GLU A 71 -7.06 -2.52 -7.20
C GLU A 71 -5.60 -2.78 -6.81
N ALA A 72 -5.21 -2.49 -5.57
CA ALA A 72 -3.90 -2.86 -5.04
C ALA A 72 -3.62 -4.36 -5.16
N LEU A 73 -4.62 -5.22 -4.92
CA LEU A 73 -4.46 -6.67 -5.07
C LEU A 73 -4.29 -7.07 -6.53
N ILE A 74 -4.97 -6.40 -7.45
CA ILE A 74 -4.78 -6.59 -8.89
C ILE A 74 -3.33 -6.22 -9.26
N CYS A 75 -2.81 -5.10 -8.76
CA CYS A 75 -1.42 -4.68 -8.96
C CYS A 75 -0.43 -5.69 -8.37
N LEU A 76 -0.64 -6.15 -7.13
CA LEU A 76 0.22 -7.14 -6.48
C LEU A 76 0.25 -8.45 -7.27
N ASN A 77 -0.91 -8.94 -7.70
CA ASN A 77 -1.00 -10.12 -8.54
C ASN A 77 -0.26 -9.93 -9.87
N CYS A 78 -0.35 -8.76 -10.48
CA CYS A 78 0.37 -8.42 -11.71
C CYS A 78 1.90 -8.41 -11.51
N ILE A 79 2.38 -7.92 -10.36
CA ILE A 79 3.81 -7.92 -10.00
C ILE A 79 4.35 -9.35 -9.80
N THR A 80 3.58 -10.20 -9.13
CA THR A 80 4.04 -11.53 -8.70
C THR A 80 3.76 -12.63 -9.72
N SER A 81 2.85 -12.41 -10.65
CA SER A 81 2.53 -13.41 -11.69
C SER A 81 3.66 -13.51 -12.71
N ASP A 82 3.94 -14.74 -13.16
CA ASP A 82 4.82 -15.01 -14.31
C ASP A 82 4.06 -15.00 -15.65
N SER A 83 2.82 -14.51 -15.65
CA SER A 83 2.00 -14.40 -16.85
C SER A 83 2.52 -13.33 -17.81
N SER A 84 2.05 -13.42 -19.07
CA SER A 84 2.34 -12.43 -20.09
C SER A 84 1.95 -11.02 -19.63
N PRO A 85 2.63 -9.97 -20.12
CA PRO A 85 2.29 -8.60 -19.78
C PRO A 85 0.80 -8.32 -19.98
N PRO A 86 0.16 -7.56 -19.08
CA PRO A 86 -1.23 -7.18 -19.25
C PRO A 86 -1.39 -6.39 -20.55
N PRO A 87 -2.55 -6.44 -21.22
CA PRO A 87 -2.81 -5.56 -22.34
C PRO A 87 -2.62 -4.09 -21.89
N PRO A 88 -2.14 -3.20 -22.77
CA PRO A 88 -1.86 -1.80 -22.41
C PRO A 88 -3.12 -0.99 -22.06
N THR A 89 -4.31 -1.60 -22.09
CA THR A 89 -5.58 -0.94 -21.75
C THR A 89 -5.68 -0.73 -20.24
N ASN A 90 -5.88 0.53 -19.85
CA ASN A 90 -5.77 0.99 -18.46
C ASN A 90 -7.01 0.71 -17.59
N ASN A 91 -7.78 -0.33 -17.92
CA ASN A 91 -9.16 -0.49 -17.43
C ASN A 91 -9.26 -1.24 -16.09
N CYS A 92 -8.16 -1.80 -15.58
CA CYS A 92 -8.19 -2.64 -14.38
C CYS A 92 -7.95 -1.87 -13.07
N ILE A 93 -7.43 -0.64 -13.14
CA ILE A 93 -7.14 0.19 -11.95
C ILE A 93 -7.71 1.63 -12.05
N PRO A 94 -8.99 1.79 -12.43
CA PRO A 94 -9.57 3.11 -12.69
C PRO A 94 -9.57 4.06 -11.49
N CYS A 95 -9.72 3.56 -10.25
CA CYS A 95 -9.71 4.40 -9.05
C CYS A 95 -8.31 4.94 -8.78
N THR A 96 -7.28 4.10 -8.91
CA THR A 96 -5.88 4.47 -8.70
C THR A 96 -5.45 5.51 -9.74
N LEU A 97 -5.82 5.30 -11.01
CA LEU A 97 -5.60 6.26 -12.09
C LEU A 97 -6.29 7.60 -11.78
N GLY A 98 -7.58 7.57 -11.41
CA GLY A 98 -8.35 8.77 -11.07
C GLY A 98 -7.80 9.52 -9.85
N LEU A 99 -7.26 8.81 -8.87
CA LEU A 99 -6.69 9.39 -7.66
C LEU A 99 -5.32 10.03 -7.90
N MET A 100 -4.49 9.41 -8.73
CA MET A 100 -3.14 9.89 -8.99
C MET A 100 -3.12 11.08 -9.94
N LYS A 101 -4.06 11.17 -10.89
CA LYS A 101 -4.06 12.18 -11.96
C LYS A 101 -2.73 12.23 -12.74
N GLN A 102 -2.03 11.09 -12.75
CA GLN A 102 -0.77 10.83 -13.44
C GLN A 102 -0.92 9.47 -14.13
N ASP A 103 -0.27 9.29 -15.27
CA ASP A 103 -0.32 8.03 -16.01
C ASP A 103 0.24 6.89 -15.14
N ILE A 104 -0.65 5.99 -14.73
CA ILE A 104 -0.35 4.76 -14.02
C ILE A 104 -1.19 3.65 -14.63
N SER A 105 -0.61 2.46 -14.80
CA SER A 105 -1.27 1.31 -15.42
C SER A 105 -0.77 -0.01 -14.87
N LEU A 106 -1.49 -1.10 -15.13
CA LEU A 106 -0.96 -2.44 -14.81
C LEU A 106 0.33 -2.74 -15.57
N GLN A 107 0.50 -2.20 -16.79
CA GLN A 107 1.76 -2.32 -17.53
C GLN A 107 2.92 -1.69 -16.75
N PHE A 108 2.70 -0.52 -16.12
CA PHE A 108 3.72 0.09 -15.26
C PHE A 108 4.12 -0.84 -14.11
N PHE A 109 3.16 -1.48 -13.43
CA PHE A 109 3.46 -2.42 -12.35
C PHE A 109 4.21 -3.66 -12.85
N HIS A 110 3.82 -4.19 -14.01
CA HIS A 110 4.49 -5.33 -14.65
C HIS A 110 5.94 -4.99 -15.04
N ASP A 111 6.16 -3.87 -15.72
CA ASP A 111 7.49 -3.43 -16.19
C ASP A 111 8.44 -3.14 -15.02
N ASN A 112 7.90 -2.69 -13.89
CA ASN A 112 8.66 -2.37 -12.69
C ASN A 112 8.63 -3.48 -11.64
N ARG A 113 8.15 -4.69 -11.97
CA ARG A 113 7.88 -5.77 -10.99
C ARG A 113 9.05 -6.11 -10.07
N LEU A 114 10.29 -6.13 -10.59
CA LEU A 114 11.48 -6.43 -9.79
C LEU A 114 11.78 -5.32 -8.77
N SER A 115 11.60 -4.06 -9.17
CA SER A 115 11.70 -2.91 -8.27
C SER A 115 10.60 -2.96 -7.21
N ALA A 116 9.37 -3.25 -7.64
CA ALA A 116 8.21 -3.37 -6.78
C ALA A 116 8.39 -4.46 -5.71
N ILE A 117 8.79 -5.67 -6.09
CA ILE A 117 9.05 -6.77 -5.14
C ILE A 117 10.06 -6.33 -4.08
N ARG A 118 11.22 -5.79 -4.50
CA ARG A 118 12.26 -5.34 -3.57
C ARG A 118 11.78 -4.23 -2.64
N GLY A 119 11.08 -3.23 -3.19
CA GLY A 119 10.56 -2.10 -2.43
C GLY A 119 9.49 -2.52 -1.42
N ILE A 120 8.51 -3.30 -1.86
CA ILE A 120 7.42 -3.81 -1.01
C ILE A 120 7.99 -4.67 0.12
N THR A 121 8.88 -5.62 -0.17
CA THR A 121 9.51 -6.45 0.87
C THR A 121 10.29 -5.60 1.88
N LYS A 122 11.01 -4.56 1.41
CA LYS A 122 11.72 -3.64 2.30
C LYS A 122 10.75 -2.87 3.21
N LYS A 123 9.63 -2.36 2.68
CA LYS A 123 8.61 -1.65 3.48
C LYS A 123 7.95 -2.57 4.50
N LEU A 124 7.60 -3.79 4.11
CA LEU A 124 7.04 -4.79 5.03
C LEU A 124 7.98 -5.05 6.23
N ASN A 125 9.24 -5.37 5.94
CA ASN A 125 10.20 -5.77 6.97
C ASN A 125 10.67 -4.62 7.87
N ASN A 126 10.91 -3.44 7.28
CA ASN A 126 11.54 -2.35 8.01
C ASN A 126 10.54 -1.37 8.63
N VAL A 127 9.32 -1.32 8.09
CA VAL A 127 8.25 -0.41 8.50
C VAL A 127 7.05 -1.21 9.01
N CYS A 128 6.25 -1.80 8.11
CA CYS A 128 4.90 -2.27 8.43
C CYS A 128 4.84 -3.26 9.59
N LEU A 129 5.71 -4.29 9.60
CA LEU A 129 5.72 -5.30 10.67
C LEU A 129 6.01 -4.71 12.05
N ARG A 130 6.79 -3.62 12.11
CA ARG A 130 7.17 -2.96 13.36
C ARG A 130 6.10 -1.93 13.76
N THR A 131 5.72 -1.09 12.81
CA THR A 131 4.82 0.04 13.06
C THR A 131 3.36 -0.36 13.15
N PHE A 132 2.95 -1.55 12.71
CA PHE A 132 1.54 -1.98 12.77
C PHE A 132 1.28 -3.08 13.80
N ALA A 133 2.31 -3.58 14.49
CA ALA A 133 2.19 -4.72 15.41
C ALA A 133 1.14 -4.52 16.51
N ASP A 134 1.03 -3.32 17.06
CA ASP A 134 0.03 -2.98 18.09
C ASP A 134 -1.40 -2.96 17.55
N ILE A 135 -1.59 -2.52 16.30
CA ILE A 135 -2.89 -2.55 15.62
C ILE A 135 -3.30 -4.02 15.36
N VAL A 136 -2.35 -4.87 14.97
CA VAL A 136 -2.59 -6.31 14.78
C VAL A 136 -2.99 -6.97 16.09
N ALA A 137 -2.23 -6.73 17.17
CA ALA A 137 -2.49 -7.32 18.48
C ALA A 137 -3.88 -6.94 19.03
N ALA A 138 -4.34 -5.71 18.80
CA ALA A 138 -5.66 -5.25 19.23
C ALA A 138 -6.85 -5.88 18.45
N ASN A 139 -6.60 -6.55 17.32
CA ASN A 139 -7.64 -7.20 16.51
C ASN A 139 -7.75 -8.72 16.73
N VAL A 140 -6.84 -9.31 17.52
CA VAL A 140 -6.80 -10.77 17.81
C VAL A 140 -7.37 -11.10 19.20
N GLY A 141 -7.76 -10.08 19.98
CA GLY A 141 -8.51 -10.22 21.24
C GLY A 141 -9.98 -9.93 21.05
#